data_AF-A0A0D2PJQ7-F1
#
_entry.id   AF-A0A0D2PJQ7-F1
#
_cell.length_a   1.000
_cell.length_b   1.000
_cell.length_c   1.000
_cell.angle_alpha   90.00
_cell.angle_beta   90.00
_cell.angle_gamma   90.00
#
_symmetry.space_group_name_H-M   'P 1'
#
loop_
_entity.id
_entity.type
_entity.pdbx_description
1 polymer ?
#
loop_
_entity_poly.entity_id
_entity_poly.type
_entity_poly.pdbx_seq_one_letter_code
_entity_poly.pdbx_strand_id
1 'polypeptide(L)'
;MDAYNPRTVEEVFRDFKGRRAGMIKALTTDVGEFFQQCDPEKENLCLYGFPSEQWEVNLPAEEVPPELPEPALGINFARDGMQERDWLSLVAVHSDAWLLSVAFYFGARFGFYKTDRERLFNMINDLPTIFEVVTGSAKKHTKEKLLVSNHSSKKSKSNSKDEVDDGIEEEDDDEHGEALCGACGENYADDEFWICCDICEKWFHGKCVKITPARAEHIKQYKCPSCSGNKSARPS
;
A
#
# COMPACT_ATOMS: atom_id res chain seq x y z
N MET A 1 -30.12 -20.70 4.45
CA MET A 1 -29.47 -19.44 4.06
C MET A 1 -28.25 -19.84 3.26
N ASP A 2 -28.15 -19.41 2.01
CA ASP A 2 -26.97 -19.70 1.20
C ASP A 2 -25.81 -18.83 1.68
N ALA A 3 -24.68 -19.45 2.01
CA ALA A 3 -23.50 -18.74 2.47
C ALA A 3 -22.98 -17.82 1.36
N TYR A 4 -22.87 -16.52 1.66
CA TYR A 4 -22.33 -15.53 0.71
C TYR A 4 -20.86 -15.87 0.43
N ASN A 5 -20.62 -16.39 -0.77
CA ASN A 5 -19.35 -17.01 -1.16
C ASN A 5 -18.94 -16.43 -2.53
N PRO A 6 -18.29 -15.24 -2.55
CA PRO A 6 -17.88 -14.58 -3.79
C PRO A 6 -16.89 -15.46 -4.57
N ARG A 7 -16.84 -15.35 -5.91
CA ARG A 7 -15.95 -16.21 -6.73
C ARG A 7 -15.15 -15.52 -7.81
N THR A 8 -15.50 -14.28 -8.20
CA THR A 8 -14.71 -13.50 -9.17
C THR A 8 -14.03 -12.30 -8.52
N VAL A 9 -13.06 -11.72 -9.22
CA VAL A 9 -12.33 -10.51 -8.78
C VAL A 9 -13.30 -9.36 -8.45
N GLU A 10 -14.35 -9.19 -9.25
CA GLU A 10 -15.40 -8.20 -9.05
C GLU A 10 -16.23 -8.46 -7.79
N GLU A 11 -16.42 -9.72 -7.42
CA GLU A 11 -17.20 -10.10 -6.22
C GLU A 11 -16.39 -9.99 -4.94
N VAL A 12 -15.10 -10.34 -4.97
CA VAL A 12 -14.16 -10.09 -3.86
C VAL A 12 -13.95 -8.59 -3.68
N PHE A 13 -13.88 -7.81 -4.76
CA PHE A 13 -13.85 -6.35 -4.67
C PHE A 13 -15.17 -5.73 -4.19
N ARG A 14 -16.31 -6.35 -4.50
CA ARG A 14 -17.63 -5.97 -3.95
C ARG A 14 -17.69 -6.22 -2.44
N ASP A 15 -17.21 -7.38 -1.98
CA ASP A 15 -17.06 -7.72 -0.56
C ASP A 15 -16.16 -6.70 0.16
N PHE A 16 -14.92 -6.50 -0.34
CA PHE A 16 -13.97 -5.49 0.16
C PHE A 16 -14.61 -4.10 0.31
N LYS A 17 -15.29 -3.61 -0.74
CA LYS A 17 -15.93 -2.28 -0.71
C LYS A 17 -17.04 -2.21 0.34
N GLY A 18 -17.83 -3.26 0.51
CA GLY A 18 -18.88 -3.32 1.52
C GLY A 18 -18.31 -3.17 2.93
N ARG A 19 -17.30 -3.99 3.26
CA ARG A 19 -16.61 -3.94 4.56
C ARG A 19 -15.95 -2.58 4.79
N ARG A 20 -15.24 -2.06 3.79
CA ARG A 20 -14.60 -0.73 3.80
C ARG A 20 -15.60 0.39 4.03
N ALA A 21 -16.80 0.33 3.44
CA ALA A 21 -17.85 1.31 3.66
C ALA A 21 -18.37 1.29 5.10
N GLY A 22 -18.60 0.09 5.67
CA GLY A 22 -18.97 -0.06 7.08
C GLY A 22 -17.93 0.52 8.03
N MET A 23 -16.65 0.19 7.84
CA MET A 23 -15.56 0.71 8.69
C MET A 23 -15.35 2.22 8.55
N ILE A 24 -15.53 2.79 7.34
CA ILE A 24 -15.57 4.25 7.15
C ILE A 24 -16.76 4.87 7.89
N LYS A 25 -17.93 4.22 7.89
CA LYS A 25 -19.11 4.69 8.64
C LYS A 25 -18.81 4.76 10.13
N ALA A 26 -18.22 3.71 10.71
CA ALA A 26 -17.75 3.67 12.11
C ALA A 26 -16.79 4.82 12.43
N LEU A 27 -15.75 5.01 11.62
CA LEU A 27 -14.65 5.95 11.88
C LEU A 27 -14.94 7.39 11.42
N THR A 28 -16.15 7.71 10.93
CA THR A 28 -16.50 9.08 10.49
C THR A 28 -17.92 9.52 10.79
N THR A 29 -18.93 8.68 10.53
CA THR A 29 -20.36 9.05 10.58
C THR A 29 -20.96 8.68 11.92
N ASP A 30 -20.60 7.50 12.43
CA ASP A 30 -21.08 6.94 13.69
C ASP A 30 -20.01 7.06 14.79
N VAL A 31 -19.02 7.95 14.62
CA VAL A 31 -17.77 7.96 15.41
C VAL A 31 -18.00 8.07 16.93
N GLY A 32 -19.03 8.80 17.36
CA GLY A 32 -19.41 8.86 18.78
C GLY A 32 -20.00 7.56 19.34
N GLU A 33 -20.70 6.78 18.51
CA GLU A 33 -21.19 5.45 18.89
C GLU A 33 -20.03 4.44 18.93
N PHE A 34 -19.19 4.44 17.89
CA PHE A 34 -17.99 3.61 17.82
C PHE A 34 -17.03 3.85 19.02
N PHE A 35 -16.76 5.12 19.36
CA PHE A 35 -15.96 5.51 20.52
C PHE A 35 -16.58 5.01 21.84
N GLN A 36 -17.91 5.10 21.98
CA GLN A 36 -18.63 4.63 23.16
C GLN A 36 -18.63 3.09 23.29
N GLN A 37 -18.69 2.35 22.18
CA GLN A 37 -18.63 0.89 22.20
C GLN A 37 -17.23 0.38 22.61
N CYS A 38 -16.16 1.06 22.15
CA CYS A 38 -14.74 0.78 22.41
C CYS A 38 -14.28 1.13 23.85
N ASP A 39 -14.97 0.58 24.85
CA ASP A 39 -14.72 0.78 26.28
C ASP A 39 -13.42 0.09 26.76
N PRO A 40 -12.42 0.81 27.32
CA PRO A 40 -11.15 0.23 27.79
C PRO A 40 -11.29 -0.70 29.01
N GLU A 41 -12.39 -0.61 29.75
CA GLU A 41 -12.65 -1.50 30.92
C GLU A 41 -13.22 -2.88 30.50
N LYS A 42 -13.45 -3.10 29.19
CA LYS A 42 -13.81 -4.40 28.63
C LYS A 42 -12.57 -5.19 28.19
N GLU A 43 -12.78 -6.48 27.93
CA GLU A 43 -11.83 -7.34 27.24
C GLU A 43 -11.40 -6.78 25.87
N ASN A 44 -10.39 -7.37 25.26
CA ASN A 44 -9.77 -6.87 24.04
C ASN A 44 -10.77 -6.86 22.87
N LEU A 45 -11.19 -5.67 22.43
CA LEU A 45 -12.16 -5.51 21.34
C LEU A 45 -11.50 -5.37 19.97
N CYS A 46 -12.27 -5.70 18.95
CA CYS A 46 -11.97 -5.64 17.51
C CYS A 46 -13.00 -4.76 16.80
N LEU A 47 -12.63 -4.14 15.67
CA LEU A 47 -13.58 -3.52 14.72
C LEU A 47 -13.75 -4.42 13.50
N TYR A 48 -14.97 -4.87 13.23
CA TYR A 48 -15.33 -5.66 12.06
C TYR A 48 -16.09 -4.82 11.02
N GLY A 49 -15.80 -5.06 9.74
CA GLY A 49 -16.57 -4.57 8.60
C GLY A 49 -17.28 -5.71 7.87
N PHE A 50 -18.54 -5.50 7.48
CA PHE A 50 -19.37 -6.51 6.80
C PHE A 50 -19.68 -6.14 5.34
N PRO A 51 -19.87 -7.12 4.43
CA PRO A 51 -20.22 -6.86 3.02
C PRO A 51 -21.57 -6.14 2.84
N SER A 52 -22.38 -6.08 3.89
CA SER A 52 -23.65 -5.35 4.01
C SER A 52 -23.51 -3.86 4.34
N GLU A 53 -22.29 -3.30 4.24
CA GLU A 53 -21.96 -1.91 4.59
C GLU A 53 -22.20 -1.56 6.08
N GLN A 54 -22.27 -2.59 6.94
CA GLN A 54 -22.37 -2.46 8.39
C GLN A 54 -21.00 -2.66 9.05
N TRP A 55 -20.89 -2.24 10.30
CA TRP A 55 -19.75 -2.48 11.18
C TRP A 55 -20.22 -2.99 12.54
N GLU A 56 -19.29 -3.55 13.32
CA GLU A 56 -19.54 -4.02 14.68
C GLU A 56 -18.25 -3.92 15.51
N VAL A 57 -18.39 -3.61 16.80
CA VAL A 57 -17.30 -3.73 17.77
C VAL A 57 -17.60 -4.93 18.67
N ASN A 58 -16.77 -5.97 18.58
CA ASN A 58 -16.98 -7.23 19.28
C ASN A 58 -15.62 -7.84 19.70
N LEU A 59 -15.66 -8.95 20.44
CA LEU A 59 -14.51 -9.79 20.78
C LEU A 59 -13.94 -10.49 19.52
N PRO A 60 -12.68 -10.95 19.55
CA PRO A 60 -12.13 -11.86 18.53
C PRO A 60 -12.95 -13.14 18.41
N ALA A 61 -12.93 -13.77 17.22
CA ALA A 61 -13.64 -15.02 17.00
C ALA A 61 -13.19 -16.16 17.94
N GLU A 62 -14.14 -16.88 18.53
CA GLU A 62 -13.87 -18.04 19.40
C GLU A 62 -13.45 -19.30 18.62
N GLU A 63 -13.67 -19.34 17.30
CA GLU A 63 -13.35 -20.50 16.45
C GLU A 63 -11.85 -20.58 16.14
N VAL A 64 -11.28 -21.79 16.26
CA VAL A 64 -9.84 -22.03 16.07
C VAL A 64 -9.60 -23.15 15.04
N PRO A 65 -9.02 -22.86 13.85
CA PRO A 65 -8.75 -21.53 13.30
C PRO A 65 -10.05 -20.81 12.87
N PRO A 66 -10.09 -19.47 12.88
CA PRO A 66 -11.24 -18.70 12.40
C PRO A 66 -11.40 -18.81 10.88
N GLU A 67 -12.63 -18.60 10.36
CA GLU A 67 -12.89 -18.68 8.92
C GLU A 67 -12.19 -17.56 8.12
N LEU A 68 -12.00 -16.37 8.71
CA LEU A 68 -11.33 -15.23 8.08
C LEU A 68 -10.10 -14.80 8.89
N PRO A 69 -9.17 -14.03 8.30
CA PRO A 69 -8.16 -13.30 9.07
C PRO A 69 -8.84 -12.39 10.11
N GLU A 70 -8.33 -12.37 11.35
CA GLU A 70 -8.82 -11.47 12.39
C GLU A 70 -8.28 -10.03 12.22
N PRO A 71 -9.05 -9.01 12.62
CA PRO A 71 -8.59 -7.62 12.68
C PRO A 71 -7.66 -7.38 13.87
N ALA A 72 -7.20 -6.13 14.04
CA ALA A 72 -6.38 -5.76 15.19
C ALA A 72 -7.15 -5.88 16.51
N LEU A 73 -6.56 -6.60 17.46
CA LEU A 73 -7.11 -6.93 18.76
C LEU A 73 -6.75 -5.87 19.81
N GLY A 74 -7.73 -5.47 20.65
CA GLY A 74 -7.51 -4.56 21.77
C GLY A 74 -7.55 -3.07 21.38
N ILE A 75 -8.26 -2.70 20.31
CA ILE A 75 -8.33 -1.29 19.86
C ILE A 75 -8.88 -0.34 20.93
N ASN A 76 -9.66 -0.85 21.89
CA ASN A 76 -10.17 -0.10 23.03
C ASN A 76 -9.07 0.36 24.01
N PHE A 77 -7.99 -0.41 24.19
CA PHE A 77 -6.95 -0.09 25.19
C PHE A 77 -6.20 1.22 24.91
N ALA A 78 -6.01 1.55 23.62
CA ALA A 78 -5.32 2.78 23.23
C ALA A 78 -6.20 4.04 23.27
N ARG A 79 -7.54 3.89 23.35
CA ARG A 79 -8.51 4.97 23.12
C ARG A 79 -8.28 6.21 23.98
N ASP A 80 -8.09 6.00 25.28
CA ASP A 80 -7.95 7.09 26.27
C ASP A 80 -6.48 7.44 26.56
N GLY A 81 -5.52 6.71 25.95
CA GLY A 81 -4.08 6.93 26.10
C GLY A 81 -3.47 7.92 25.09
N MET A 82 -4.25 8.37 24.10
CA MET A 82 -3.80 9.28 23.02
C MET A 82 -4.93 10.23 22.59
N GLN A 83 -4.66 11.15 21.65
CA GLN A 83 -5.73 11.99 21.10
C GLN A 83 -6.69 11.15 20.26
N GLU A 84 -8.00 11.41 20.36
CA GLU A 84 -9.05 10.72 19.60
C GLU A 84 -8.74 10.64 18.09
N ARG A 85 -8.20 11.72 17.51
CA ARG A 85 -7.83 11.76 16.08
C ARG A 85 -6.67 10.84 15.71
N ASP A 86 -5.73 10.65 16.63
CA ASP A 86 -4.56 9.79 16.44
C ASP A 86 -4.98 8.32 16.64
N TRP A 87 -5.86 8.06 17.61
CA TRP A 87 -6.50 6.75 17.83
C TRP A 87 -7.34 6.31 16.62
N LEU A 88 -8.23 7.17 16.11
CA LEU A 88 -9.01 6.88 14.90
C LEU A 88 -8.13 6.63 13.67
N SER A 89 -6.97 7.31 13.60
CA SER A 89 -5.98 7.10 12.54
C SER A 89 -5.27 5.74 12.68
N LEU A 90 -4.92 5.34 13.91
CA LEU A 90 -4.35 4.02 14.21
C LEU A 90 -5.33 2.88 13.85
N VAL A 91 -6.59 2.99 14.28
CA VAL A 91 -7.63 2.01 13.94
C VAL A 91 -7.86 1.96 12.43
N ALA A 92 -7.82 3.10 11.73
CA ALA A 92 -7.94 3.15 10.28
C ALA A 92 -6.82 2.37 9.56
N VAL A 93 -5.55 2.54 9.95
CA VAL A 93 -4.41 1.80 9.36
C VAL A 93 -4.55 0.30 9.56
N HIS A 94 -4.92 -0.15 10.77
CA HIS A 94 -5.19 -1.56 11.03
C HIS A 94 -6.39 -2.09 10.24
N SER A 95 -7.42 -1.27 10.03
CA SER A 95 -8.59 -1.61 9.22
C SER A 95 -8.23 -1.79 7.74
N ASP A 96 -7.42 -0.90 7.18
CA ASP A 96 -6.92 -1.00 5.80
C ASP A 96 -6.09 -2.30 5.59
N ALA A 97 -5.20 -2.63 6.52
CA ALA A 97 -4.42 -3.86 6.49
C ALA A 97 -5.30 -5.12 6.60
N TRP A 98 -6.29 -5.12 7.50
CA TRP A 98 -7.24 -6.23 7.64
C TRP A 98 -8.07 -6.46 6.37
N LEU A 99 -8.59 -5.39 5.77
CA LEU A 99 -9.38 -5.47 4.54
C LEU A 99 -8.58 -6.05 3.36
N LEU A 100 -7.31 -5.69 3.24
CA LEU A 100 -6.40 -6.27 2.24
C LEU A 100 -6.18 -7.76 2.51
N SER A 101 -5.95 -8.14 3.78
CA SER A 101 -5.80 -9.54 4.21
C SER A 101 -7.03 -10.38 3.87
N VAL A 102 -8.24 -9.93 4.22
CA VAL A 102 -9.51 -10.62 3.90
C VAL A 102 -9.71 -10.76 2.39
N ALA A 103 -9.43 -9.72 1.60
CA ALA A 103 -9.57 -9.76 0.14
C ALA A 103 -8.59 -10.76 -0.51
N PHE A 104 -7.35 -10.85 -0.02
CA PHE A 104 -6.35 -11.78 -0.55
C PHE A 104 -6.51 -13.22 -0.02
N TYR A 105 -7.01 -13.40 1.21
CA TYR A 105 -7.48 -14.69 1.72
C TYR A 105 -8.57 -15.27 0.80
N PHE A 106 -9.58 -14.45 0.45
CA PHE A 106 -10.61 -14.83 -0.50
C PHE A 106 -10.03 -15.14 -1.88
N GLY A 107 -9.14 -14.30 -2.41
CA GLY A 107 -8.44 -14.57 -3.67
C GLY A 107 -7.73 -15.93 -3.68
N ALA A 108 -7.03 -16.30 -2.60
CA ALA A 108 -6.40 -17.60 -2.46
C ALA A 108 -7.44 -18.74 -2.40
N ARG A 109 -8.49 -18.59 -1.57
CA ARG A 109 -9.58 -19.56 -1.39
C ARG A 109 -10.37 -19.84 -2.67
N PHE A 110 -10.39 -18.89 -3.62
CA PHE A 110 -11.06 -19.02 -4.92
C PHE A 110 -10.10 -19.26 -6.10
N GLY A 111 -8.81 -19.47 -5.83
CA GLY A 111 -7.82 -19.88 -6.84
C GLY A 111 -7.35 -18.76 -7.79
N PHE A 112 -7.30 -17.51 -7.32
CA PHE A 112 -6.85 -16.37 -8.12
C PHE A 112 -5.38 -16.49 -8.53
N TYR A 113 -5.11 -16.45 -9.83
CA TYR A 113 -3.77 -16.50 -10.40
C TYR A 113 -3.11 -15.10 -10.32
N LYS A 114 -1.87 -14.98 -10.84
CA LYS A 114 -1.09 -13.73 -10.81
C LYS A 114 -1.92 -12.53 -11.31
N THR A 115 -2.52 -12.66 -12.48
CA THR A 115 -3.33 -11.63 -13.14
C THR A 115 -4.58 -11.22 -12.36
N ASP A 116 -5.20 -12.17 -11.65
CA ASP A 116 -6.42 -11.91 -10.87
C ASP A 116 -6.10 -11.13 -9.60
N ARG A 117 -4.97 -11.45 -8.96
CA ARG A 117 -4.44 -10.73 -7.80
C ARG A 117 -3.95 -9.33 -8.16
N GLU A 118 -3.24 -9.18 -9.27
CA GLU A 118 -2.84 -7.86 -9.82
C GLU A 118 -4.07 -7.00 -10.11
N ARG A 119 -5.10 -7.58 -10.73
CA ARG A 119 -6.36 -6.88 -11.03
C ARG A 119 -7.12 -6.50 -9.76
N LEU A 120 -7.21 -7.39 -8.78
CA LEU A 120 -7.82 -7.09 -7.47
C LEU A 120 -7.08 -5.95 -6.76
N PHE A 121 -5.75 -6.00 -6.72
CA PHE A 121 -4.93 -4.98 -6.09
C PHE A 121 -5.15 -3.60 -6.73
N ASN A 122 -5.11 -3.52 -8.07
CA ASN A 122 -5.34 -2.27 -8.79
C ASN A 122 -6.75 -1.69 -8.51
N MET A 123 -7.78 -2.55 -8.46
CA MET A 123 -9.15 -2.13 -8.14
C MET A 123 -9.30 -1.64 -6.69
N ILE A 124 -8.57 -2.25 -5.74
CA ILE A 124 -8.47 -1.77 -4.34
C ILE A 124 -7.76 -0.41 -4.30
N ASN A 125 -6.61 -0.29 -4.95
CA ASN A 125 -5.70 0.87 -4.88
C ASN A 125 -6.15 2.09 -5.73
N ASP A 126 -7.21 1.95 -6.53
CA ASP A 126 -7.94 3.07 -7.15
C ASP A 126 -8.89 3.78 -6.16
N LEU A 127 -9.11 3.22 -4.96
CA LEU A 127 -9.83 3.86 -3.87
C LEU A 127 -8.84 4.44 -2.85
N PRO A 128 -9.15 5.58 -2.20
CA PRO A 128 -8.34 6.05 -1.08
C PRO A 128 -8.48 5.08 0.11
N THR A 129 -7.44 4.99 0.94
CA THR A 129 -7.46 4.19 2.16
C THR A 129 -8.44 4.76 3.20
N ILE A 130 -8.84 3.96 4.18
CA ILE A 130 -9.63 4.45 5.32
C ILE A 130 -8.83 5.53 6.07
N PHE A 131 -7.53 5.32 6.26
CA PHE A 131 -6.63 6.32 6.84
C PHE A 131 -6.63 7.65 6.05
N GLU A 132 -6.58 7.62 4.72
CA GLU A 132 -6.66 8.83 3.88
C GLU A 132 -8.02 9.53 3.95
N VAL A 133 -9.10 8.78 4.20
CA VAL A 133 -10.45 9.33 4.40
C VAL A 133 -10.57 9.99 5.78
N VAL A 134 -10.15 9.30 6.84
CA VAL A 134 -10.20 9.77 8.25
C VAL A 134 -9.28 10.98 8.48
N THR A 135 -8.06 10.96 7.93
CA THR A 135 -7.13 12.11 7.99
C THR A 135 -7.50 13.24 7.03
N GLY A 136 -8.38 12.99 6.05
CA GLY A 136 -8.74 13.92 4.98
C GLY A 136 -7.71 14.05 3.85
N SER A 137 -6.63 13.26 3.89
CA SER A 137 -5.53 13.26 2.92
C SER A 137 -5.96 12.89 1.48
N ALA A 138 -7.03 12.10 1.32
CA ALA A 138 -7.60 11.74 0.01
C ALA A 138 -7.91 12.96 -0.91
N LYS A 139 -8.21 14.13 -0.30
CA LYS A 139 -8.48 15.39 -1.01
C LYS A 139 -7.20 16.05 -1.56
N LYS A 140 -6.01 15.74 -1.03
CA LYS A 140 -4.71 16.19 -1.57
C LYS A 140 -4.35 15.39 -2.80
N HIS A 141 -4.30 14.06 -2.70
CA HIS A 141 -3.86 13.20 -3.81
C HIS A 141 -4.79 13.25 -5.02
N THR A 142 -6.10 13.43 -4.83
CA THR A 142 -7.03 13.73 -5.94
C THR A 142 -6.64 15.01 -6.69
N LYS A 143 -6.20 16.05 -5.97
CA LYS A 143 -5.76 17.32 -6.55
C LYS A 143 -4.39 17.19 -7.23
N GLU A 144 -3.47 16.42 -6.66
CA GLU A 144 -2.15 16.17 -7.23
C GLU A 144 -2.23 15.32 -8.51
N LYS A 145 -3.03 14.25 -8.53
CA LYS A 145 -3.30 13.41 -9.73
C LYS A 145 -3.87 14.25 -10.89
N LEU A 146 -4.62 15.32 -10.59
CA LEU A 146 -5.10 16.30 -11.58
C LEU A 146 -4.05 17.36 -11.99
N LEU A 147 -3.12 17.74 -11.10
CA LEU A 147 -2.06 18.72 -11.37
C LEU A 147 -0.92 18.12 -12.19
N VAL A 148 -0.48 16.89 -11.86
CA VAL A 148 0.58 16.15 -12.59
C VAL A 148 0.19 15.92 -14.05
N SER A 149 -1.10 15.71 -14.33
CA SER A 149 -1.63 15.49 -15.68
C SER A 149 -1.60 16.72 -16.59
N ASN A 150 -1.26 17.93 -16.07
CA ASN A 150 -1.62 19.17 -16.76
C ASN A 150 -0.60 20.33 -16.69
N HIS A 151 0.66 20.11 -16.27
CA HIS A 151 1.64 21.20 -16.21
C HIS A 151 3.02 20.91 -16.82
N SER A 152 3.10 21.12 -18.13
CA SER A 152 4.38 21.37 -18.80
C SER A 152 5.00 22.70 -18.35
N SER A 153 6.33 22.73 -18.22
CA SER A 153 7.22 23.91 -18.25
C SER A 153 7.41 24.80 -17.00
N LYS A 154 8.70 25.10 -16.72
CA LYS A 154 9.31 26.30 -16.08
C LYS A 154 9.52 26.34 -14.54
N LYS A 155 10.74 25.93 -14.14
CA LYS A 155 11.74 26.66 -13.30
C LYS A 155 11.26 27.53 -12.12
N SER A 156 11.91 27.32 -10.96
CA SER A 156 13.02 28.19 -10.45
C SER A 156 13.76 27.56 -9.25
N LYS A 157 14.94 28.11 -8.88
CA LYS A 157 15.84 27.63 -7.80
C LYS A 157 15.72 28.47 -6.52
N SER A 158 16.03 27.86 -5.37
CA SER A 158 16.89 28.46 -4.32
C SER A 158 17.42 27.39 -3.35
N ASN A 159 18.67 27.51 -2.90
CA ASN A 159 19.30 26.64 -1.89
C ASN A 159 18.97 27.08 -0.46
N SER A 160 19.16 26.18 0.51
CA SER A 160 20.05 26.42 1.67
C SER A 160 20.55 25.10 2.26
N LYS A 161 21.65 25.14 3.03
CA LYS A 161 22.17 24.02 3.84
C LYS A 161 21.48 23.96 5.21
N ASP A 162 21.68 22.87 5.97
CA ASP A 162 22.56 22.87 7.15
C ASP A 162 22.99 21.43 7.51
N GLU A 163 24.02 21.28 8.36
CA GLU A 163 24.76 20.03 8.63
C GLU A 163 24.71 19.66 10.12
N VAL A 164 24.45 18.39 10.46
CA VAL A 164 24.77 17.76 11.76
C VAL A 164 25.17 16.29 11.49
N ASP A 165 26.02 15.73 12.36
CA ASP A 165 26.82 14.51 12.18
C ASP A 165 26.71 13.60 13.43
N ASP A 166 27.15 12.33 13.32
CA ASP A 166 27.20 11.25 14.34
C ASP A 166 25.85 10.77 14.96
N GLY A 167 25.53 9.47 15.09
CA GLY A 167 26.20 8.24 14.60
C GLY A 167 26.35 7.13 15.66
N ILE A 168 25.42 6.16 15.76
CA ILE A 168 25.58 4.87 16.47
C ILE A 168 24.74 3.76 15.80
N GLU A 169 25.38 2.61 15.53
CA GLU A 169 24.85 1.29 15.12
C GLU A 169 24.70 0.33 16.33
N GLU A 170 24.07 -0.86 16.31
CA GLU A 170 23.40 -1.74 15.31
C GLU A 170 21.89 -1.89 15.74
N GLU A 171 21.00 -2.79 15.29
CA GLU A 171 21.03 -4.08 14.57
C GLU A 171 19.85 -4.13 13.54
N ASP A 172 20.03 -4.72 12.35
CA ASP A 172 19.00 -4.90 11.30
C ASP A 172 18.26 -6.26 11.37
N ASP A 173 17.02 -6.32 10.86
CA ASP A 173 16.48 -7.52 10.18
C ASP A 173 15.46 -7.11 9.08
N ASP A 174 15.81 -6.07 8.33
CA ASP A 174 14.95 -5.49 7.28
C ASP A 174 15.27 -6.17 5.91
N GLU A 175 14.55 -7.24 5.57
CA GLU A 175 14.68 -7.96 4.28
C GLU A 175 14.09 -7.15 3.08
N HIS A 176 14.29 -5.82 3.10
CA HIS A 176 14.02 -4.91 1.99
C HIS A 176 15.00 -5.17 0.84
N GLY A 177 14.67 -6.16 0.00
CA GLY A 177 15.50 -6.66 -1.10
C GLY A 177 16.13 -5.55 -1.95
N GLU A 178 17.43 -5.34 -1.73
CA GLU A 178 18.21 -4.21 -2.26
C GLU A 178 18.08 -4.07 -3.79
N ALA A 179 17.84 -2.84 -4.27
CA ALA A 179 17.60 -2.54 -5.68
C ALA A 179 18.91 -2.42 -6.48
N LEU A 180 19.73 -3.48 -6.47
CA LEU A 180 21.10 -3.50 -6.99
C LEU A 180 21.21 -3.14 -8.48
N CYS A 181 22.19 -2.29 -8.81
CA CYS A 181 22.46 -1.88 -10.18
C CYS A 181 22.94 -3.05 -11.05
N GLY A 182 22.17 -3.39 -12.09
CA GLY A 182 22.44 -4.51 -13.01
C GLY A 182 23.72 -4.41 -13.84
N ALA A 183 24.57 -3.39 -13.64
CA ALA A 183 25.88 -3.23 -14.27
C ALA A 183 27.07 -3.07 -13.31
N CYS A 184 26.85 -2.79 -12.01
CA CYS A 184 27.93 -2.66 -11.03
C CYS A 184 27.71 -3.39 -9.70
N GLY A 185 26.51 -3.90 -9.42
CA GLY A 185 26.21 -4.60 -8.16
C GLY A 185 25.91 -3.68 -6.99
N GLU A 186 26.39 -2.43 -7.00
CA GLU A 186 26.11 -1.42 -5.96
C GLU A 186 24.60 -1.15 -5.76
N ASN A 187 24.22 -0.88 -4.50
CA ASN A 187 22.85 -0.62 -4.05
C ASN A 187 22.35 0.81 -4.43
N TYR A 188 21.08 1.09 -4.14
CA TYR A 188 20.38 2.34 -4.37
C TYR A 188 20.81 3.46 -3.41
N ALA A 189 20.89 4.68 -3.94
CA ALA A 189 21.13 5.91 -3.18
C ALA A 189 20.29 7.05 -3.79
N ASP A 190 19.61 7.84 -2.96
CA ASP A 190 18.54 8.76 -3.37
C ASP A 190 18.98 9.86 -4.36
N ASP A 191 20.23 10.32 -4.28
CA ASP A 191 20.78 11.38 -5.16
C ASP A 191 21.24 10.87 -6.54
N GLU A 192 21.22 9.56 -6.81
CA GLU A 192 21.72 8.99 -8.07
C GLU A 192 20.62 8.90 -9.16
N PHE A 193 21.01 9.12 -10.42
CA PHE A 193 20.10 8.93 -11.55
C PHE A 193 20.07 7.47 -12.02
N TRP A 194 18.89 6.86 -12.02
CA TRP A 194 18.64 5.47 -12.43
C TRP A 194 17.76 5.35 -13.68
N ILE A 195 17.90 4.23 -14.42
CA ILE A 195 17.08 3.90 -15.58
C ILE A 195 16.79 2.39 -15.67
N CYS A 196 15.53 2.01 -15.92
CA CYS A 196 15.10 0.63 -16.14
C CYS A 196 15.13 0.25 -17.63
N CYS A 197 15.40 -1.03 -17.94
CA CYS A 197 15.50 -1.54 -19.31
C CYS A 197 14.27 -2.37 -19.72
N ASP A 198 13.54 -1.94 -20.76
CA ASP A 198 12.29 -2.54 -21.28
C ASP A 198 12.41 -3.97 -21.84
N ILE A 199 13.61 -4.58 -21.78
CA ILE A 199 13.90 -5.93 -22.30
C ILE A 199 14.25 -6.93 -21.19
N CYS A 200 14.67 -6.46 -20.01
CA CYS A 200 15.07 -7.34 -18.91
C CYS A 200 14.66 -6.84 -17.52
N GLU A 201 13.93 -5.71 -17.45
CA GLU A 201 13.32 -5.13 -16.25
C GLU A 201 14.31 -4.80 -15.12
N LYS A 202 15.62 -4.87 -15.40
CA LYS A 202 16.69 -4.48 -14.48
C LYS A 202 16.91 -2.97 -14.49
N TRP A 203 17.17 -2.46 -13.30
CA TRP A 203 17.56 -1.08 -13.01
C TRP A 203 19.07 -0.89 -13.11
N PHE A 204 19.49 0.29 -13.55
CA PHE A 204 20.88 0.67 -13.75
C PHE A 204 21.13 2.12 -13.35
N HIS A 205 22.20 2.39 -12.61
CA HIS A 205 22.76 3.74 -12.53
C HIS A 205 23.09 4.28 -13.93
N GLY A 206 22.61 5.47 -14.28
CA GLY A 206 22.84 6.09 -15.60
C GLY A 206 24.33 6.28 -15.91
N LYS A 207 25.16 6.52 -14.89
CA LYS A 207 26.64 6.57 -15.01
C LYS A 207 27.22 5.27 -15.57
N CYS A 208 26.76 4.12 -15.06
CA CYS A 208 27.24 2.79 -15.44
C CYS A 208 26.85 2.41 -16.88
N VAL A 209 25.70 2.91 -17.37
CA VAL A 209 25.22 2.65 -18.73
C VAL A 209 25.38 3.81 -19.72
N LYS A 210 26.08 4.89 -19.32
CA LYS A 210 26.39 6.08 -20.13
C LYS A 210 25.14 6.81 -20.66
N ILE A 211 24.13 6.91 -19.80
CA ILE A 211 22.90 7.69 -20.00
C ILE A 211 22.85 8.80 -18.93
N THR A 212 22.66 10.04 -19.36
CA THR A 212 22.38 11.18 -18.47
C THR A 212 20.87 11.43 -18.37
N PRO A 213 20.35 12.11 -17.33
CA PRO A 213 18.92 12.43 -17.22
C PRO A 213 18.36 13.09 -18.48
N ALA A 214 19.02 14.15 -18.97
CA ALA A 214 18.63 14.87 -20.19
C ALA A 214 18.66 13.99 -21.47
N ARG A 215 19.44 12.91 -21.47
CA ARG A 215 19.40 11.90 -22.55
C ARG A 215 18.20 10.97 -22.39
N ALA A 216 17.89 10.56 -21.16
CA ALA A 216 16.76 9.68 -20.85
C ALA A 216 15.40 10.32 -21.14
N GLU A 217 15.24 11.63 -20.92
CA GLU A 217 14.05 12.43 -21.33
C GLU A 217 13.62 12.20 -22.79
N HIS A 218 14.56 11.82 -23.66
CA HIS A 218 14.36 11.65 -25.10
C HIS A 218 14.32 10.16 -25.53
N ILE A 219 14.41 9.21 -24.58
CA ILE A 219 14.40 7.77 -24.85
C ILE A 219 12.98 7.22 -24.60
N LYS A 220 12.30 6.82 -25.69
CA LYS A 220 10.97 6.19 -25.61
C LYS A 220 10.98 4.74 -25.14
N GLN A 221 12.09 4.03 -25.38
CA GLN A 221 12.36 2.66 -24.93
C GLN A 221 13.87 2.54 -24.72
N TYR A 222 14.29 2.16 -23.51
CA TYR A 222 15.67 1.99 -23.12
C TYR A 222 16.11 0.52 -23.20
N LYS A 223 17.19 0.28 -23.95
CA LYS A 223 17.83 -1.03 -24.07
C LYS A 223 19.24 -0.99 -23.47
N CYS A 224 19.45 -1.70 -22.36
CA CYS A 224 20.74 -1.76 -21.68
C CYS A 224 21.85 -2.34 -22.59
N PRO A 225 23.15 -2.14 -22.27
CA PRO A 225 24.25 -2.60 -23.10
C PRO A 225 24.19 -4.12 -23.38
N SER A 226 23.87 -4.92 -22.37
CA SER A 226 23.77 -6.38 -22.46
C SER A 226 22.66 -6.83 -23.43
N CYS A 227 21.48 -6.20 -23.35
CA CYS A 227 20.38 -6.47 -24.28
C CYS A 227 20.66 -5.88 -25.68
N SER A 228 21.42 -4.79 -25.79
CA SER A 228 21.78 -4.15 -27.06
C SER A 228 22.84 -4.93 -27.85
N GLY A 229 23.82 -5.52 -27.18
CA GLY A 229 24.87 -6.33 -27.81
C GLY A 229 24.39 -7.68 -28.35
N ASN A 230 23.26 -8.20 -27.84
CA ASN A 230 22.79 -9.55 -28.13
C ASN A 230 22.15 -9.67 -29.55
N LYS A 231 22.99 -9.79 -30.57
CA LYS A 231 22.63 -10.39 -31.85
C LYS A 231 22.89 -11.89 -31.79
N SER A 232 21.81 -12.67 -31.84
CA SER A 232 21.77 -14.13 -32.05
C SER A 232 22.68 -15.00 -31.17
N ALA A 233 22.15 -15.46 -30.04
CA ALA A 233 22.37 -16.83 -29.60
C ALA A 233 21.14 -17.65 -30.02
N ARG A 234 21.29 -18.49 -31.06
CA ARG A 234 20.25 -19.43 -31.50
C ARG A 234 20.51 -20.76 -30.77
N PRO A 235 19.51 -21.39 -30.12
CA PRO A 235 19.70 -22.74 -29.60
C PRO A 235 19.97 -23.72 -30.74
N SER A 236 20.78 -24.74 -30.44
CA SER A 236 21.14 -25.84 -31.35
C SER A 236 19.98 -26.80 -31.61
#